data_AF-A0A2I0IXV3-F1
#
_entry.id   AF-A0A2I0IXV3-F1
#
_cell.length_a   1.000
_cell.length_b   1.000
_cell.length_c   1.000
_cell.angle_alpha   90.00
_cell.angle_beta   90.00
_cell.angle_gamma   90.00
#
_symmetry.space_group_name_H-M   'P 1'
#
loop_
_entity.id
_entity.type
_entity.pdbx_description
1 polymer ?
#
loop_
_entity_poly.entity_id
_entity_poly.type
_entity_poly.pdbx_seq_one_letter_code
_entity_poly.pdbx_strand_id
1 'polypeptide(L)'
;MRGLNLKRNPRQWRLWDLLSAALLAFVLAFFFVLVAYSPLGSSRSSSSASRRQAVIVAVRDRSSVIAAVESGKLAPRHIEICPADYVDYMPCEDPKRSSQLSREMNYYRERHCPRPEETPLCLIPPPKGYKIPILWPDSLNK
;
A
#
# COMPACT_ATOMS: atom_id res chain seq x y z
N MET A 1 22.72 -65.75 0.40
CA MET A 1 22.52 -64.30 0.15
C MET A 1 22.54 -64.08 -1.36
N ARG A 2 21.38 -64.00 -2.03
CA ARG A 2 21.30 -63.77 -3.48
C ARG A 2 20.90 -62.31 -3.71
N GLY A 3 21.87 -61.47 -4.09
CA GLY A 3 21.65 -60.07 -4.42
C GLY A 3 20.91 -59.93 -5.75
N LEU A 4 19.73 -59.30 -5.72
CA LEU A 4 18.98 -58.92 -6.90
C LEU A 4 19.68 -57.75 -7.60
N ASN A 5 20.26 -58.01 -8.76
CA ASN A 5 20.89 -57.02 -9.62
C ASN A 5 19.79 -56.24 -10.37
N LEU A 6 19.36 -55.09 -9.83
CA LEU A 6 18.46 -54.17 -10.54
C LEU A 6 19.25 -53.44 -11.64
N LYS A 7 19.06 -53.91 -12.87
CA LYS A 7 19.61 -53.29 -14.09
C LYS A 7 18.96 -51.92 -14.30
N ARG A 8 19.56 -50.88 -13.73
CA ARG A 8 19.09 -49.49 -13.83
C ARG A 8 19.49 -48.95 -15.20
N ASN A 9 18.52 -48.79 -16.11
CA ASN A 9 18.74 -48.26 -17.45
C ASN A 9 19.13 -46.76 -17.38
N PRO A 10 20.37 -46.36 -17.72
CA PRO A 10 20.86 -45.00 -17.51
C PRO A 10 20.16 -43.95 -18.39
N ARG A 11 19.53 -44.39 -19.49
CA ARG A 11 18.78 -43.51 -20.40
C ARG A 11 17.42 -43.08 -19.84
N GLN A 12 16.79 -43.91 -19.00
CA GLN A 12 15.48 -43.60 -18.41
C GLN A 12 15.61 -42.44 -17.42
N TRP A 13 16.63 -42.43 -16.58
CA TRP A 13 16.89 -41.36 -15.62
C TRP A 13 17.20 -40.03 -16.32
N ARG A 14 18.00 -40.05 -17.39
CA ARG A 14 18.27 -38.84 -18.19
C ARG A 14 17.02 -38.23 -18.81
N LEU A 15 16.06 -39.04 -19.26
CA LEU A 15 14.81 -38.51 -19.82
C LEU A 15 13.92 -37.90 -18.72
N TRP A 16 13.82 -38.53 -17.56
CA TRP A 16 13.10 -37.98 -16.41
C TRP A 16 13.78 -36.72 -15.85
N ASP A 17 15.11 -36.66 -15.87
CA ASP A 17 15.89 -35.48 -15.49
C ASP A 17 15.66 -34.32 -16.47
N LEU A 18 15.61 -34.60 -17.78
CA LEU A 18 15.29 -33.60 -18.81
C LEU A 18 13.85 -33.10 -18.71
N LEU A 19 12.88 -34.00 -18.44
CA LEU A 19 11.48 -33.64 -18.22
C LEU A 19 11.31 -32.80 -16.94
N SER A 20 12.01 -33.16 -15.87
CA SER A 20 12.04 -32.40 -14.62
C SER A 20 12.64 -31.01 -14.81
N ALA A 21 13.79 -30.91 -15.50
CA ALA A 21 14.43 -29.64 -15.79
C ALA A 21 13.56 -28.73 -16.67
N ALA A 22 12.88 -29.28 -17.68
CA ALA A 22 11.95 -28.54 -18.53
C ALA A 22 10.74 -28.00 -17.74
N LEU A 23 10.18 -28.80 -16.84
CA LEU A 23 9.06 -28.40 -15.98
C LEU A 23 9.48 -27.28 -15.01
N LEU A 24 10.65 -27.41 -14.37
CA LEU A 24 11.19 -26.38 -13.48
C LEU A 24 11.47 -25.08 -14.24
N ALA A 25 12.05 -25.14 -15.44
CA ALA A 25 12.29 -23.97 -16.27
C ALA A 25 10.98 -23.25 -16.68
N PHE A 26 9.94 -24.01 -17.02
CA PHE A 26 8.63 -23.46 -17.35
C PHE A 26 7.98 -22.77 -16.13
N VAL A 27 8.03 -23.40 -14.96
CA VAL A 27 7.50 -22.83 -13.71
C VAL A 27 8.24 -21.55 -13.34
N LEU A 28 9.57 -21.54 -13.41
CA LEU A 28 10.38 -20.34 -13.15
C LEU A 28 10.09 -19.21 -14.14
N ALA A 29 9.93 -19.51 -15.42
CA ALA A 29 9.56 -18.53 -16.44
C ALA A 29 8.16 -17.96 -16.19
N PHE A 30 7.20 -18.80 -15.82
CA PHE A 30 5.84 -18.37 -15.47
C PHE A 30 5.84 -17.42 -14.26
N PHE A 31 6.54 -17.77 -13.18
CA PHE A 31 6.68 -16.87 -12.02
C PHE A 31 7.42 -15.58 -12.38
N PHE A 32 8.46 -15.64 -13.22
CA PHE A 32 9.17 -14.44 -13.68
C PHE A 32 8.26 -13.50 -14.49
N VAL A 33 7.44 -14.06 -15.39
CA VAL A 33 6.43 -13.31 -16.16
C VAL A 33 5.38 -12.74 -15.21
N LEU A 34 4.85 -13.51 -14.26
CA LEU A 34 3.91 -12.98 -13.26
C LEU A 34 4.52 -11.81 -12.47
N VAL A 35 5.79 -11.89 -12.06
CA VAL A 35 6.47 -10.80 -11.34
C VAL A 35 6.75 -9.59 -12.25
N ALA A 36 7.05 -9.80 -13.54
CA ALA A 36 7.33 -8.75 -14.50
C ALA A 36 6.07 -8.01 -14.98
N TYR A 37 4.93 -8.69 -15.04
CA TYR A 37 3.67 -8.16 -15.58
C TYR A 37 2.58 -7.91 -14.52
N SER A 38 2.79 -8.29 -13.25
CA SER A 38 1.95 -7.82 -12.15
C SER A 38 2.26 -6.35 -11.87
N PRO A 39 1.29 -5.41 -11.95
CA PRO A 39 1.55 -3.98 -11.80
C PRO A 39 1.69 -3.53 -10.34
N LEU A 40 2.09 -4.41 -9.43
CA LEU A 40 2.17 -4.12 -7.99
C LEU A 40 3.42 -4.74 -7.37
N GLY A 41 4.55 -4.05 -7.48
CA GLY A 41 5.80 -4.49 -6.85
C GLY A 41 7.07 -3.87 -7.42
N SER A 42 7.16 -2.54 -7.48
CA SER A 42 8.43 -1.86 -7.71
C SER A 42 9.34 -1.99 -6.48
N SER A 43 10.07 -3.10 -6.40
CA SER A 43 11.16 -3.30 -5.44
C SER A 43 12.39 -3.85 -6.17
N ARG A 44 13.10 -2.98 -6.89
CA ARG A 44 14.51 -3.23 -7.25
C ARG A 44 15.38 -2.16 -6.63
N SER A 45 16.00 -2.54 -5.52
CA SER A 45 17.16 -1.86 -4.96
C SER A 45 18.33 -2.02 -5.93
N SER A 46 18.68 -0.97 -6.65
CA SER A 46 19.99 -0.82 -7.29
C SER A 46 20.57 0.53 -6.87
N SER A 47 21.63 0.45 -6.09
CA SER A 47 22.41 1.54 -5.54
C SER A 47 23.17 2.35 -6.60
N SER A 48 23.32 3.64 -6.28
CA SER A 48 24.29 4.64 -6.80
C SER A 48 24.26 5.01 -8.29
N ALA A 49 23.60 6.12 -8.61
CA ALA A 49 24.18 7.24 -9.39
C ALA A 49 23.22 8.45 -9.41
N SER A 50 23.62 9.50 -8.70
CA SER A 50 23.17 10.90 -8.72
C SER A 50 22.21 11.33 -9.86
N ARG A 51 20.97 11.72 -9.50
CA ARG A 51 20.23 12.76 -10.22
C ARG A 51 19.30 13.51 -9.26
N ARG A 52 19.40 14.83 -9.32
CA ARG A 52 18.64 15.81 -8.54
C ARG A 52 17.12 15.61 -8.71
N GLN A 53 16.37 16.15 -7.75
CA GLN A 53 14.90 16.15 -7.62
C GLN A 53 14.29 14.82 -7.16
N ALA A 54 14.28 14.60 -5.84
CA ALA A 54 13.10 14.86 -5.04
C ALA A 54 13.43 14.42 -3.62
N VAL A 55 13.22 15.29 -2.64
CA VAL A 55 12.99 14.85 -1.28
C VAL A 55 11.63 14.14 -1.31
N ILE A 56 11.58 12.94 -1.89
CA ILE A 56 10.59 11.95 -1.48
C ILE A 56 11.16 11.48 -0.15
N VAL A 57 10.84 12.21 0.92
CA VAL A 57 10.77 11.57 2.23
C VAL A 57 9.84 10.41 1.95
N ALA A 58 10.37 9.19 1.89
CA ALA A 58 9.52 8.03 1.94
C ALA A 58 8.62 8.26 3.15
N VAL A 59 7.34 8.49 2.89
CA VAL A 59 6.27 8.77 3.88
C VAL A 59 6.09 7.48 4.68
N ARG A 60 7.10 7.15 5.46
CA ARG A 60 7.22 5.90 6.17
C ARG A 60 7.06 6.11 7.66
N ASP A 61 7.20 7.35 8.12
CA ASP A 61 7.00 7.71 9.50
C ASP A 61 6.13 8.98 9.61
N ARG A 62 4.86 8.76 9.93
CA ARG A 62 3.86 9.81 10.15
C ARG A 62 4.33 10.83 11.20
N SER A 63 5.06 10.38 12.23
CA SER A 63 5.54 11.24 13.31
C SER A 63 6.59 12.24 12.81
N SER A 64 7.47 11.80 11.91
CA SER A 64 8.51 12.64 11.32
C SER A 64 7.94 13.78 10.46
N VAL A 65 6.85 13.50 9.73
CA VAL A 65 6.17 14.51 8.90
C VAL A 65 5.47 15.54 9.78
N ILE A 66 4.78 15.10 10.84
CA ILE A 66 4.14 15.99 11.81
C ILE A 66 5.19 16.92 12.44
N ALA A 67 6.31 16.36 12.92
CA ALA A 67 7.40 17.15 13.48
C ALA A 67 8.03 18.13 12.47
N ALA A 68 8.11 17.76 11.19
CA ALA A 68 8.63 18.63 10.13
C ALA A 68 7.67 19.79 9.81
N VAL A 69 6.36 19.55 9.86
CA VAL A 69 5.32 20.58 9.70
C VAL A 69 5.32 21.54 10.90
N GLU A 70 5.34 21.00 12.12
CA GLU A 70 5.37 21.81 13.35
C GLU A 70 6.62 22.69 13.45
N SER A 71 7.77 22.17 13.01
CA SER A 71 9.02 22.93 12.97
C SER A 71 9.12 23.93 11.81
N GLY A 72 8.09 24.04 10.97
CA GLY A 72 8.05 24.95 9.82
C GLY A 72 9.03 24.59 8.70
N LYS A 73 9.67 23.41 8.78
CA LYS A 73 10.66 22.93 7.80
C LYS A 73 10.00 22.34 6.55
N LEU A 74 8.77 21.86 6.67
CA LEU A 74 7.96 21.37 5.57
C LEU A 74 6.85 22.38 5.25
N ALA A 75 6.89 22.97 4.05
CA ALA A 75 5.77 23.74 3.55
C ALA A 75 4.61 22.78 3.18
N PRO A 76 3.33 23.17 3.35
CA PRO A 76 2.16 22.34 3.02
C PRO A 76 2.16 21.80 1.58
N ARG A 77 2.89 22.45 0.67
CA ARG A 77 3.08 22.05 -0.73
C ARG A 77 3.85 20.73 -0.90
N HIS A 78 4.41 20.17 0.18
CA HIS A 78 5.11 18.89 0.17
C HIS A 78 4.22 17.70 0.56
N ILE A 79 2.98 17.95 1.01
CA ILE A 79 1.99 16.91 1.34
C ILE A 79 1.08 16.71 0.13
N GLU A 80 0.85 15.45 -0.26
CA GLU A 80 -0.04 15.10 -1.37
C GLU A 80 -1.50 15.41 -1.05
N ILE A 81 -2.30 15.65 -2.09
CA ILE A 81 -3.73 15.92 -1.97
C ILE A 81 -4.49 14.60 -2.00
N CYS A 82 -5.45 14.42 -1.09
CA CYS A 82 -6.32 13.25 -1.07
C CYS A 82 -7.28 13.25 -2.28
N PRO A 83 -7.77 12.08 -2.73
CA PRO A 83 -8.89 12.02 -3.67
C PRO A 83 -10.11 12.80 -3.17
N ALA A 84 -10.90 13.36 -4.08
CA ALA A 84 -12.07 14.17 -3.73
C ALA A 84 -13.12 13.42 -2.90
N ASP A 85 -13.16 12.09 -3.00
CA ASP A 85 -14.08 11.23 -2.24
C ASP A 85 -13.80 11.24 -0.73
N TYR A 86 -12.61 11.70 -0.31
CA TYR A 86 -12.23 11.81 1.10
C TYR A 86 -12.87 12.99 1.83
N VAL A 87 -13.53 13.91 1.11
CA VAL A 87 -14.17 15.09 1.73
C VAL A 87 -15.29 14.70 2.68
N ASP A 88 -16.10 13.72 2.30
CA ASP A 88 -17.24 13.23 3.09
C ASP A 88 -16.91 11.92 3.82
N TYR A 89 -15.65 11.49 3.79
CA TYR A 89 -15.23 10.23 4.40
C TYR A 89 -15.15 10.37 5.92
N MET A 90 -15.92 9.54 6.63
CA MET A 90 -15.98 9.54 8.09
C MET A 90 -15.41 8.23 8.67
N PRO A 91 -14.08 8.12 8.85
CA PRO A 91 -13.38 6.85 9.09
C PRO A 91 -13.81 6.10 10.36
N CYS A 92 -14.23 6.82 11.40
CA CYS A 92 -14.62 6.23 12.69
C CYS A 92 -16.06 5.69 12.70
N GLU A 93 -16.89 6.06 11.73
CA GLU A 93 -18.28 5.62 11.60
C GLU A 93 -18.52 4.93 10.23
N ASP A 94 -17.48 4.32 9.66
CA ASP A 94 -17.58 3.61 8.39
C ASP A 94 -18.50 2.37 8.52
N PRO A 95 -19.61 2.29 7.75
CA PRO A 95 -20.50 1.13 7.76
C PRO A 95 -19.79 -0.19 7.46
N LYS A 96 -18.76 -0.17 6.61
CA LYS A 96 -17.98 -1.36 6.27
C LYS A 96 -17.25 -1.89 7.50
N ARG A 97 -16.65 -1.01 8.31
CA ARG A 97 -15.97 -1.40 9.55
C ARG A 97 -16.97 -1.81 10.62
N SER A 98 -18.05 -1.04 10.81
CA SER A 98 -19.10 -1.38 11.78
C SER A 98 -19.71 -2.77 11.52
N SER A 99 -19.89 -3.14 10.24
CA SER A 99 -20.43 -4.45 9.86
C SER A 99 -19.55 -5.65 10.26
N GLN A 100 -18.26 -5.43 10.50
CA GLN A 100 -17.30 -6.47 10.88
C GLN A 100 -17.18 -6.66 12.38
N LEU A 101 -17.81 -5.80 13.19
CA LEU A 101 -17.72 -5.81 14.65
C LEU A 101 -18.81 -6.68 15.28
N SER A 102 -18.56 -7.12 16.52
CA SER A 102 -19.52 -7.91 17.28
C SER A 102 -20.82 -7.15 17.53
N ARG A 103 -21.95 -7.87 17.46
CA ARG A 103 -23.28 -7.36 17.81
C ARG A 103 -23.57 -7.47 19.30
N GLU A 104 -22.74 -8.19 20.04
CA GLU A 104 -22.85 -8.30 21.48
C GLU A 104 -22.70 -6.92 22.13
N MET A 105 -23.56 -6.63 23.12
CA MET A 105 -23.54 -5.38 23.88
C MET A 105 -23.55 -4.09 23.04
N ASN A 106 -24.01 -4.15 21.78
CA ASN A 106 -23.94 -3.05 20.83
C ASN A 106 -22.52 -2.55 20.52
N TYR A 107 -21.50 -3.40 20.64
CA TYR A 107 -20.11 -3.05 20.37
C TYR A 107 -19.89 -2.43 18.97
N TYR A 108 -20.60 -2.92 17.95
CA TYR A 108 -20.58 -2.35 16.59
C TYR A 108 -21.05 -0.88 16.47
N ARG A 109 -21.76 -0.36 17.47
CA ARG A 109 -22.24 1.04 17.51
C ARG A 109 -21.26 2.00 18.17
N GLU A 110 -20.20 1.49 18.77
CA GLU A 110 -19.17 2.33 19.38
C GLU A 110 -18.25 2.95 18.30
N ARG A 111 -17.49 3.98 18.68
CA ARG A 111 -16.58 4.69 17.76
C ARG A 111 -15.28 3.90 17.57
N HIS A 112 -15.17 3.19 16.46
CA HIS A 112 -13.99 2.38 16.13
C HIS A 112 -13.18 3.02 15.02
N CYS A 113 -12.32 3.97 15.40
CA CYS A 113 -11.45 4.66 14.44
C CYS A 113 -10.34 3.73 13.90
N PRO A 114 -9.96 3.87 12.61
CA PRO A 114 -8.77 3.23 12.07
C PRO A 114 -7.52 3.71 12.80
N ARG A 115 -6.51 2.86 12.84
CA ARG A 115 -5.22 3.23 13.42
C ARG A 115 -4.53 4.29 12.56
N PRO A 116 -3.65 5.13 13.12
CA PRO A 116 -2.96 6.17 12.37
C PRO A 116 -2.19 5.65 11.15
N GLU A 117 -1.70 4.41 11.21
CA GLU A 117 -0.97 3.75 10.11
C GLU A 117 -1.88 3.35 8.94
N GLU A 118 -3.18 3.13 9.21
CA GLU A 118 -4.20 2.81 8.21
C GLU A 118 -4.78 4.07 7.55
N THR A 119 -4.52 5.25 8.14
CA THR A 119 -5.00 6.53 7.62
C THR A 119 -3.99 7.17 6.67
N PRO A 120 -4.40 7.58 5.46
CA PRO A 120 -3.49 8.27 4.55
C PRO A 120 -3.07 9.63 5.15
N LEU A 121 -1.83 10.03 4.86
CA LEU A 121 -1.30 11.34 5.25
C LEU A 121 -1.35 12.26 4.04
N CYS A 122 -2.51 12.86 3.81
CA CYS A 122 -2.78 13.74 2.68
C CYS A 122 -3.65 14.94 3.09
N LEU A 123 -3.64 15.99 2.26
CA LEU A 123 -4.49 17.16 2.42
C LEU A 123 -5.85 16.91 1.78
N ILE A 124 -6.93 17.00 2.57
CA ILE A 124 -8.29 16.85 2.05
C ILE A 124 -8.62 18.09 1.21
N PRO A 125 -9.03 17.92 -0.06
CA PRO A 125 -9.36 19.05 -0.92
C PRO A 125 -10.65 19.73 -0.44
N PRO A 126 -10.84 21.03 -0.72
CA PRO A 126 -12.12 21.69 -0.45
C PRO A 126 -13.24 21.10 -1.33
N PRO A 127 -14.48 20.97 -0.82
CA PRO A 127 -15.62 20.51 -1.61
C PRO A 127 -15.93 21.46 -2.78
N LYS A 128 -16.59 20.93 -3.82
CA LYS A 128 -17.03 21.72 -4.96
C LYS A 128 -17.99 22.82 -4.50
N GLY A 129 -17.68 24.06 -4.86
CA GLY A 129 -18.50 25.23 -4.49
C GLY A 129 -18.25 25.77 -3.08
N TYR A 130 -17.25 25.26 -2.36
CA TYR A 130 -16.83 25.84 -1.08
C TYR A 130 -16.42 27.30 -1.27
N LYS A 131 -17.04 28.19 -0.51
CA LYS A 131 -16.72 29.62 -0.48
C LYS A 131 -16.05 29.92 0.86
N ILE A 132 -15.06 30.79 0.82
CA ILE A 132 -14.44 31.32 2.04
C ILE A 132 -15.56 32.01 2.85
N PRO A 133 -15.76 31.63 4.12
CA PRO A 133 -16.79 32.26 4.94
C PRO A 133 -16.52 33.75 5.10
N ILE A 134 -17.58 34.54 5.19
CA ILE A 134 -17.48 35.97 5.47
C ILE A 134 -16.87 36.12 6.87
N LEU A 135 -15.81 36.94 6.97
CA LEU A 135 -15.15 37.18 8.24
C LEU A 135 -16.07 37.96 9.18
N TRP A 136 -15.96 37.70 10.48
CA TRP A 136 -16.57 38.56 11.50
C TRP A 136 -15.77 39.88 11.59
N PRO A 137 -16.39 41.07 11.74
CA PRO A 137 -17.82 41.34 12.01
C PRO A 137 -18.69 41.52 10.76
N ASP A 138 -18.15 41.45 9.55
CA ASP A 138 -18.91 41.65 8.30
C ASP A 138 -20.04 40.63 8.10
N SER A 139 -19.98 39.50 8.81
CA SER A 139 -21.06 38.52 8.88
C SER A 139 -22.32 39.00 9.60
N LEU A 140 -22.28 40.11 10.36
CA LEU A 140 -23.47 40.63 11.05
C LEU A 140 -24.46 41.35 10.11
N ASN A 141 -23.96 41.96 9.03
CA ASN A 141 -24.74 42.91 8.21
C ASN A 141 -25.13 42.34 6.83
N LYS A 142 -25.05 41.03 6.64
CA LYS A 142 -25.21 40.37 5.34
C LYS A 142 -26.17 39.20 5.43
#